data_AF-A0A5S5C5R0-F1
#
_entry.id   AF-A0A5S5C5R0-F1
#
_cell.length_a   1.000
_cell.length_b   1.000
_cell.length_c   1.000
_cell.angle_alpha   90.00
_cell.angle_beta   90.00
_cell.angle_gamma   90.00
#
_symmetry.space_group_name_H-M   'P 1'
#
loop_
_entity.id
_entity.type
_entity.pdbx_description
1 polymer ?
#
loop_
_entity_poly.entity_id
_entity_poly.type
_entity_poly.pdbx_seq_one_letter_code
_entity_poly.pdbx_strand_id
1 'polypeptide(L)'
;MKTFTKKILPYLITSLLVIGFWKMWAWTDNYAWNPEGKELLMLDIALTSIFFYKTIFWVVTANLVIFGLLQLRKKNFKTAGIVIVLTLTYHFTVRQVIDKKCAFHYYSVFHNQSVAEGFIVRPIEEAGYEIGPILTDKIKDKEMKSRRYAILGLQKIEYQPATEQMGQILFDNSELEVYRADAYETLKTFDNEKANKLLNQFRNQAKDSIEDKVVKLGEYFYENREK
;
A
#
# COMPACT_ATOMS: atom_id res chain seq x y z
N MET A 1 3.66 1.36 -46.19
CA MET A 1 2.77 0.75 -45.18
C MET A 1 3.46 -0.34 -44.35
N LYS A 2 3.89 -1.48 -44.93
CA LYS A 2 4.49 -2.62 -44.17
C LYS A 2 5.64 -2.27 -43.22
N THR A 3 6.50 -1.31 -43.57
CA THR A 3 7.64 -0.88 -42.74
C THR A 3 7.25 0.03 -41.56
N PHE A 4 6.18 0.82 -41.71
CA PHE A 4 5.65 1.68 -40.65
C PHE A 4 4.92 0.85 -39.60
N THR A 5 4.09 -0.11 -40.04
CA THR A 5 3.37 -1.03 -39.16
C THR A 5 4.34 -1.83 -38.28
N LYS A 6 5.43 -2.36 -38.83
CA LYS A 6 6.46 -3.10 -38.05
C LYS A 6 7.17 -2.24 -36.99
N LYS A 7 7.27 -0.92 -37.20
CA LYS A 7 7.92 -0.01 -36.24
C LYS A 7 7.01 0.35 -35.06
N ILE A 8 5.70 0.45 -35.30
CA ILE A 8 4.72 0.87 -34.28
C ILE A 8 4.17 -0.31 -33.49
N LEU A 9 4.09 -1.49 -34.11
CA LEU A 9 3.50 -2.69 -33.53
C LEU A 9 4.00 -3.01 -32.10
N PRO A 10 5.30 -2.92 -31.75
CA PRO A 10 5.76 -3.20 -30.39
C PRO A 10 5.08 -2.30 -29.34
N TYR A 11 4.90 -1.00 -29.62
CA TYR A 11 4.30 -0.04 -28.70
C TYR A 11 2.80 -0.29 -28.49
N LEU A 12 2.09 -0.65 -29.57
CA LEU A 12 0.67 -1.00 -29.48
C LEU A 12 0.46 -2.27 -28.65
N ILE A 13 1.27 -3.31 -28.90
CA ILE A 13 1.19 -4.56 -28.14
C ILE A 13 1.48 -4.29 -26.66
N THR A 14 2.57 -3.57 -26.35
CA THR A 14 2.92 -3.23 -24.97
C THR A 14 1.81 -2.42 -24.28
N SER A 15 1.23 -1.44 -24.96
CA SER A 15 0.13 -0.64 -24.40
C SER A 15 -1.10 -1.50 -24.11
N LEU A 16 -1.50 -2.38 -25.03
CA LEU A 16 -2.63 -3.30 -24.84
C LEU A 16 -2.40 -4.25 -23.65
N LEU A 17 -1.18 -4.77 -23.51
CA LEU A 17 -0.82 -5.64 -22.39
C LEU A 17 -0.88 -4.88 -21.05
N VAL A 18 -0.35 -3.67 -20.98
CA VAL A 18 -0.42 -2.84 -19.76
C VAL A 18 -1.87 -2.50 -19.40
N ILE A 19 -2.70 -2.13 -20.37
CA ILE A 19 -4.12 -1.83 -20.16
C ILE A 19 -4.85 -3.08 -19.65
N GLY A 20 -4.65 -4.22 -20.31
CA GLY A 20 -5.28 -5.49 -19.90
C GLY A 20 -4.88 -5.90 -18.48
N PHE A 21 -3.58 -5.81 -18.16
CA PHE A 21 -3.05 -6.11 -16.84
C PHE A 21 -3.71 -5.24 -15.74
N TRP A 22 -3.71 -3.92 -15.91
CA TRP A 22 -4.29 -3.02 -14.91
C TRP A 22 -5.81 -3.15 -14.83
N LYS A 23 -6.49 -3.46 -15.94
CA LYS A 23 -7.94 -3.70 -15.91
C LYS A 23 -8.28 -4.94 -15.08
N MET A 24 -7.52 -6.03 -15.24
CA MET A 24 -7.69 -7.23 -14.42
C MET A 24 -7.37 -6.98 -12.95
N TRP A 25 -6.33 -6.18 -12.67
CA TRP A 25 -5.92 -5.88 -11.30
C TRP A 25 -6.93 -5.00 -10.55
N ALA A 26 -7.51 -4.02 -11.24
CA ALA A 26 -8.50 -3.11 -10.71
C ALA A 26 -9.95 -3.58 -10.93
N TRP A 27 -10.18 -4.87 -11.17
CA TRP A 27 -11.54 -5.41 -11.23
C TRP A 27 -12.17 -5.48 -9.84
N THR A 28 -13.43 -5.06 -9.77
CA THR A 28 -14.23 -5.02 -8.55
C THR A 28 -14.35 -6.39 -7.89
N ASP A 29 -14.40 -7.47 -8.67
CA ASP A 29 -14.47 -8.85 -8.18
C ASP A 29 -13.26 -9.25 -7.33
N ASN A 30 -12.11 -8.58 -7.48
CA ASN A 30 -10.94 -8.80 -6.61
C ASN A 30 -11.16 -8.29 -5.17
N TYR A 31 -12.14 -7.42 -4.96
CA TYR A 31 -12.36 -6.67 -3.72
C TYR A 31 -13.81 -6.74 -3.20
N ALA A 32 -14.73 -7.37 -3.93
CA ALA A 32 -16.13 -7.49 -3.57
C ALA A 32 -16.67 -8.89 -3.87
N TRP A 33 -16.51 -9.81 -2.92
CA TRP A 33 -17.00 -11.19 -3.03
C TRP A 33 -18.47 -11.32 -2.66
N ASN A 34 -18.98 -10.41 -1.82
CA ASN A 34 -20.41 -10.28 -1.53
C ASN A 34 -20.78 -8.79 -1.40
N PRO A 35 -20.96 -8.07 -2.54
CA PRO A 35 -21.18 -6.63 -2.51
C PRO A 35 -22.61 -6.23 -2.12
N GLU A 36 -22.74 -5.14 -1.36
CA GLU A 36 -24.04 -4.56 -1.01
C GLU A 36 -24.11 -3.07 -1.41
N GLY A 37 -25.10 -2.72 -2.24
CA GLY A 37 -25.57 -1.35 -2.47
C GLY A 37 -24.49 -0.27 -2.67
N LYS A 38 -24.39 0.66 -1.70
CA LYS A 38 -23.56 1.88 -1.77
C LYS A 38 -22.05 1.58 -1.76
N GLU A 39 -21.63 0.50 -1.12
CA GLU A 39 -20.21 0.11 -1.00
C GLU A 39 -19.65 -0.27 -2.38
N LEU A 40 -20.43 -0.99 -3.18
CA LEU A 40 -20.06 -1.39 -4.54
C LEU A 40 -19.80 -0.17 -5.45
N LEU A 41 -20.64 0.86 -5.36
CA LEU A 41 -20.47 2.09 -6.15
C LEU A 41 -19.18 2.84 -5.75
N MET A 42 -18.92 2.97 -4.45
CA MET A 42 -17.70 3.62 -3.96
C MET A 42 -16.44 2.84 -4.36
N LEU A 43 -16.52 1.52 -4.33
CA LEU A 43 -15.45 0.63 -4.75
C LEU A 43 -15.17 0.78 -6.25
N ASP A 44 -16.19 0.78 -7.11
CA ASP A 44 -16.05 0.94 -8.56
C ASP A 44 -15.42 2.29 -8.94
N ILE A 45 -15.85 3.39 -8.31
CA ILE A 45 -15.26 4.72 -8.51
C ILE A 45 -13.78 4.73 -8.12
N ALA A 46 -13.44 4.14 -6.97
CA ALA A 46 -12.07 4.09 -6.49
C ALA A 46 -11.17 3.24 -7.39
N LEU A 47 -11.61 2.03 -7.76
CA LEU A 47 -10.87 1.12 -8.63
C LEU A 47 -10.71 1.68 -10.04
N THR A 48 -11.74 2.32 -10.59
CA THR A 48 -11.66 3.01 -11.88
C THR A 48 -10.61 4.12 -11.85
N SER A 49 -10.56 4.89 -10.76
CA SER A 49 -9.56 5.95 -10.59
C SER A 49 -8.14 5.38 -10.52
N ILE A 50 -7.93 4.32 -9.72
CA ILE A 50 -6.64 3.61 -9.62
C ILE A 50 -6.22 3.07 -10.98
N PHE A 51 -7.15 2.43 -11.71
CA PHE A 51 -6.94 1.91 -13.05
C PHE A 51 -6.41 2.99 -13.98
N PHE A 52 -7.06 4.15 -14.06
CA PHE A 52 -6.63 5.23 -14.96
C PHE A 52 -5.24 5.76 -14.61
N TYR A 53 -4.99 6.10 -13.34
CA TYR A 53 -3.70 6.64 -12.92
C TYR A 53 -2.55 5.66 -13.17
N LYS A 54 -2.70 4.40 -12.75
CA LYS A 54 -1.66 3.38 -12.91
C LYS A 54 -1.47 2.98 -14.37
N THR A 55 -2.54 2.87 -15.14
CA THR A 55 -2.46 2.52 -16.57
C THR A 55 -1.70 3.59 -17.35
N ILE A 56 -2.04 4.87 -17.18
CA ILE A 56 -1.35 5.97 -17.90
C ILE A 56 0.14 5.97 -17.55
N PHE A 57 0.47 5.87 -16.25
CA PHE A 57 1.86 5.82 -15.78
C PHE A 57 2.65 4.65 -16.39
N TRP A 58 2.08 3.44 -16.36
CA TRP A 58 2.75 2.25 -16.86
C TRP A 58 2.80 2.19 -18.38
N VAL A 59 1.80 2.74 -19.10
CA VAL A 59 1.84 2.84 -20.56
C VAL A 59 3.02 3.71 -20.98
N VAL A 60 3.22 4.88 -20.36
CA VAL A 60 4.37 5.74 -20.68
C VAL A 60 5.67 5.04 -20.34
N THR A 61 5.79 4.49 -19.12
CA THR A 61 7.01 3.80 -18.65
C THR A 61 7.38 2.63 -19.56
N ALA A 62 6.45 1.73 -19.84
CA ALA A 62 6.71 0.53 -20.62
C ALA A 62 7.08 0.87 -22.07
N ASN A 63 6.40 1.85 -22.69
CA ASN A 63 6.75 2.28 -24.04
C ASN A 63 8.14 2.92 -24.14
N LEU A 64 8.57 3.68 -23.13
CA LEU A 64 9.93 4.22 -23.06
C LEU A 64 10.98 3.11 -22.91
N VAL A 65 10.70 2.10 -22.09
CA VAL A 65 11.57 0.91 -21.97
C VAL A 65 11.69 0.20 -23.31
N ILE A 66 10.58 -0.06 -24.00
CA ILE A 66 10.59 -0.70 -25.33
C ILE A 66 11.36 0.16 -26.34
N PHE A 67 11.19 1.49 -26.33
CA PHE A 67 11.96 2.38 -27.18
C PHE A 67 13.47 2.25 -26.90
N GLY A 68 13.87 2.27 -25.64
CA GLY A 68 15.27 2.07 -25.21
C GLY A 68 15.85 0.74 -25.71
N LEU A 69 15.13 -0.37 -25.51
CA LEU A 69 15.52 -1.70 -25.97
C LEU A 69 15.66 -1.77 -27.50
N LEU A 70 14.74 -1.14 -28.24
CA LEU A 70 14.80 -1.09 -29.70
C LEU A 70 16.00 -0.26 -30.20
N GLN A 71 16.41 0.79 -29.49
CA GLN A 71 17.62 1.56 -29.81
C GLN A 71 18.89 0.76 -29.52
N LEU A 72 18.94 0.00 -28.42
CA LEU A 72 20.04 -0.91 -28.13
C LEU A 72 20.20 -1.97 -29.23
N ARG A 73 19.09 -2.57 -29.68
CA ARG A 73 19.10 -3.54 -30.79
C ARG A 73 19.64 -2.94 -32.09
N LYS A 74 19.43 -1.64 -32.32
CA LYS A 74 19.98 -0.90 -33.47
C LYS A 74 21.43 -0.43 -33.25
N LYS A 75 22.06 -0.77 -32.13
CA LYS A 75 23.39 -0.32 -31.70
C LYS A 75 23.49 1.21 -31.52
N ASN A 76 22.36 1.89 -31.31
CA ASN A 76 22.30 3.33 -31.02
C ASN A 76 22.46 3.59 -29.53
N PHE A 77 23.63 3.25 -28.98
CA PHE A 77 23.88 3.27 -27.53
C PHE A 77 23.68 4.64 -26.89
N LYS A 78 24.07 5.72 -27.57
CA LYS A 78 23.89 7.10 -27.06
C LYS A 78 22.40 7.42 -26.82
N THR A 79 21.56 7.15 -27.81
CA THR A 79 20.11 7.39 -27.70
C THR A 79 19.49 6.47 -26.65
N ALA A 80 19.88 5.20 -26.63
CA ALA A 80 19.38 4.26 -25.62
C ALA A 80 19.73 4.71 -24.19
N GLY A 81 20.97 5.16 -23.95
CA GLY A 81 21.40 5.66 -22.64
C GLY A 81 20.58 6.86 -22.19
N ILE A 82 20.36 7.85 -23.07
CA ILE A 82 19.52 9.02 -22.78
C ILE A 82 18.08 8.59 -22.41
N VAL A 83 17.49 7.67 -23.17
CA VAL A 83 16.14 7.18 -22.92
C VAL A 83 16.05 6.47 -21.58
N ILE A 84 17.04 5.63 -21.23
CA ILE A 84 17.05 4.91 -19.95
C ILE A 84 17.09 5.91 -18.80
N VAL A 85 17.98 6.92 -18.86
CA VAL A 85 18.07 7.95 -17.82
C VAL A 85 16.76 8.74 -17.69
N LEU A 86 16.15 9.15 -18.82
CA LEU A 86 14.85 9.83 -18.82
C LEU A 86 13.74 8.93 -18.27
N THR A 87 13.74 7.65 -18.60
CA THR A 87 12.74 6.67 -18.12
C THR A 87 12.84 6.50 -16.62
N LEU A 88 14.06 6.37 -16.08
CA LEU A 88 14.28 6.25 -14.64
C LEU A 88 13.86 7.53 -13.92
N THR A 89 14.26 8.69 -14.44
CA THR A 89 13.88 10.00 -13.87
C THR A 89 12.35 10.17 -13.85
N TYR A 90 11.69 9.88 -14.97
CA TYR A 90 10.22 9.88 -15.07
C TYR A 90 9.61 8.89 -14.07
N HIS A 91 10.10 7.65 -14.04
CA HIS A 91 9.56 6.61 -13.17
C HIS A 91 9.62 7.04 -11.72
N PHE A 92 10.76 7.49 -11.20
CA PHE A 92 10.87 7.88 -9.80
C PHE A 92 10.07 9.13 -9.44
N THR A 93 10.10 10.17 -10.30
CA THR A 93 9.41 11.43 -10.02
C THR A 93 7.90 11.30 -10.12
N VAL A 94 7.40 10.70 -11.21
CA VAL A 94 5.96 10.60 -11.46
C VAL A 94 5.31 9.51 -10.61
N ARG A 95 6.03 8.42 -10.28
CA ARG A 95 5.50 7.38 -9.38
C ARG A 95 5.06 7.95 -8.04
N GLN A 96 5.87 8.79 -7.41
CA GLN A 96 5.51 9.41 -6.12
C GLN A 96 4.23 10.25 -6.22
N VAL A 97 4.05 10.99 -7.33
CA VAL A 97 2.84 11.78 -7.56
C VAL A 97 1.63 10.87 -7.75
N ILE A 98 1.76 9.81 -8.54
CA ILE A 98 0.69 8.85 -8.80
C ILE A 98 0.30 8.09 -7.53
N ASP A 99 1.28 7.62 -6.76
CA ASP A 99 1.03 6.88 -5.51
C ASP A 99 0.31 7.77 -4.49
N LYS A 100 0.69 9.05 -4.36
CA LYS A 100 -0.05 10.05 -3.55
C LYS A 100 -1.48 10.27 -4.01
N LYS A 101 -1.71 10.35 -5.33
CA LYS A 101 -3.06 10.52 -5.89
C LYS A 101 -3.91 9.26 -5.67
N CYS A 102 -3.31 8.08 -5.72
CA CYS A 102 -4.01 6.82 -5.51
C CYS A 102 -4.25 6.49 -4.02
N ALA A 103 -3.49 7.05 -3.08
CA ALA A 103 -3.57 6.71 -1.65
C ALA A 103 -5.00 6.80 -1.09
N PHE A 104 -5.73 7.87 -1.40
CA PHE A 104 -7.12 8.02 -0.97
C PHE A 104 -8.06 7.00 -1.63
N HIS A 105 -7.84 6.68 -2.91
CA HIS A 105 -8.63 5.66 -3.60
C HIS A 105 -8.38 4.27 -3.01
N TYR A 106 -7.14 3.91 -2.70
CA TYR A 106 -6.84 2.66 -2.02
C TYR A 106 -7.43 2.60 -0.61
N TYR A 107 -7.44 3.72 0.13
CA TYR A 107 -8.17 3.79 1.39
C TYR A 107 -9.67 3.57 1.19
N SER A 108 -10.26 4.14 0.14
CA SER A 108 -11.66 3.90 -0.21
C SER A 108 -11.93 2.43 -0.54
N VAL A 109 -11.03 1.76 -1.28
CA VAL A 109 -11.10 0.31 -1.51
C VAL A 109 -11.05 -0.44 -0.19
N PHE A 110 -10.05 -0.15 0.66
CA PHE A 110 -9.90 -0.78 1.96
C PHE A 110 -11.15 -0.65 2.85
N HIS A 111 -11.80 0.51 2.81
CA HIS A 111 -12.98 0.80 3.62
C HIS A 111 -14.27 0.14 3.11
N ASN A 112 -14.40 -0.04 1.80
CA ASN A 112 -15.65 -0.53 1.15
C ASN A 112 -15.53 -1.95 0.57
N GLN A 113 -14.39 -2.62 0.75
CA GLN A 113 -14.22 -4.01 0.28
C GLN A 113 -15.05 -5.01 1.11
N SER A 114 -15.41 -6.10 0.46
CA SER A 114 -16.08 -7.26 1.05
C SER A 114 -15.30 -8.51 0.64
N VAL A 115 -14.24 -8.82 1.40
CA VAL A 115 -13.32 -9.95 1.15
C VAL A 115 -13.08 -10.72 2.44
N ALA A 116 -12.54 -11.94 2.33
CA ALA A 116 -12.10 -12.66 3.52
C ALA A 116 -10.94 -11.95 4.24
N GLU A 117 -10.82 -12.22 5.54
CA GLU A 117 -9.85 -11.60 6.46
C GLU A 117 -8.42 -11.52 5.91
N GLY A 118 -7.92 -12.60 5.30
CA GLY A 118 -6.57 -12.65 4.72
C GLY A 118 -6.32 -11.68 3.55
N PHE A 119 -7.36 -11.09 2.97
CA PHE A 119 -7.24 -10.15 1.85
C PHE A 119 -7.54 -8.69 2.24
N ILE A 120 -7.99 -8.44 3.47
CA ILE A 120 -8.43 -7.10 3.90
C ILE A 120 -7.27 -6.08 3.83
N VAL A 121 -6.04 -6.48 4.12
CA VAL A 121 -4.90 -5.54 4.16
C VAL A 121 -4.32 -5.27 2.76
N ARG A 122 -4.68 -6.07 1.75
CA ARG A 122 -4.12 -5.97 0.40
C ARG A 122 -4.18 -4.55 -0.21
N PRO A 123 -5.29 -3.80 -0.12
CA PRO A 123 -5.33 -2.44 -0.68
C PRO A 123 -4.33 -1.48 0.01
N ILE A 124 -4.01 -1.72 1.29
CA ILE A 124 -3.02 -0.94 2.04
C ILE A 124 -1.61 -1.26 1.52
N GLU A 125 -1.29 -2.54 1.34
CA GLU A 125 0.00 -2.98 0.77
C GLU A 125 0.20 -2.44 -0.65
N GLU A 126 -0.85 -2.49 -1.48
CA GLU A 126 -0.81 -1.98 -2.86
C GLU A 126 -0.65 -0.45 -2.95
N ALA A 127 -1.19 0.29 -1.97
CA ALA A 127 -0.98 1.72 -1.86
C ALA A 127 0.45 2.09 -1.41
N GLY A 128 1.05 1.22 -0.61
CA GLY A 128 2.36 1.43 0.00
C GLY A 128 2.37 2.62 0.97
N TYR A 129 3.54 3.21 1.16
CA TYR A 129 3.81 4.21 2.21
C TYR A 129 2.85 5.43 2.20
N GLU A 130 2.36 5.84 1.03
CA GLU A 130 1.56 7.07 0.87
C GLU A 130 0.15 7.00 1.47
N ILE A 131 -0.37 5.80 1.79
CA ILE A 131 -1.65 5.66 2.51
C ILE A 131 -1.50 5.87 4.03
N GLY A 132 -0.27 5.80 4.53
CA GLY A 132 0.05 5.88 5.96
C GLY A 132 -0.53 7.09 6.69
N PRO A 133 -0.46 8.33 6.16
CA PRO A 133 -1.08 9.49 6.80
C PRO A 133 -2.59 9.34 7.00
N ILE A 134 -3.29 8.75 6.02
CA ILE A 134 -4.75 8.56 6.05
C ILE A 134 -5.10 7.53 7.13
N LEU A 135 -4.41 6.38 7.13
CA LEU A 135 -4.64 5.34 8.13
C LEU A 135 -4.33 5.84 9.54
N THR A 136 -3.21 6.54 9.73
CA THR A 136 -2.80 7.10 11.03
C THR A 136 -3.85 8.04 11.61
N ASP A 137 -4.52 8.82 10.75
CA ASP A 137 -5.61 9.67 11.18
C ASP A 137 -6.87 8.87 11.53
N LYS A 138 -7.22 7.88 10.70
CA LYS A 138 -8.45 7.10 10.86
C LYS A 138 -8.44 6.15 12.04
N ILE A 139 -7.29 5.57 12.41
CA ILE A 139 -7.19 4.69 13.58
C ILE A 139 -7.37 5.41 14.93
N LYS A 140 -7.49 6.74 14.94
CA LYS A 140 -7.87 7.48 16.15
C LYS A 140 -9.34 7.24 16.53
N ASP A 141 -10.18 6.92 15.54
CA ASP A 141 -11.58 6.58 15.75
C ASP A 141 -11.70 5.14 16.26
N LYS A 142 -12.18 4.98 17.49
CA LYS A 142 -12.35 3.67 18.15
C LYS A 142 -13.45 2.83 17.52
N GLU A 143 -14.41 3.46 16.83
CA GLU A 143 -15.55 2.80 16.20
C GLU A 143 -15.27 2.36 14.75
N MET A 144 -14.03 2.52 14.28
CA MET A 144 -13.63 2.12 12.94
C MET A 144 -13.75 0.60 12.75
N LYS A 145 -14.70 0.16 11.90
CA LYS A 145 -15.01 -1.27 11.61
C LYS A 145 -13.77 -2.16 11.34
N SER A 146 -12.78 -1.64 10.63
CA SER A 146 -11.56 -2.37 10.23
C SER A 146 -10.29 -1.81 10.89
N ARG A 147 -10.41 -1.23 12.09
CA ARG A 147 -9.30 -0.54 12.77
C ARG A 147 -8.07 -1.43 12.97
N ARG A 148 -8.29 -2.69 13.39
CA ARG A 148 -7.22 -3.69 13.55
C ARG A 148 -6.39 -3.86 12.28
N TYR A 149 -7.06 -4.03 11.14
CA TYR A 149 -6.40 -4.18 9.84
C TYR A 149 -5.71 -2.90 9.37
N ALA A 150 -6.18 -1.72 9.78
CA ALA A 150 -5.48 -0.48 9.50
C ALA A 150 -4.18 -0.36 10.32
N ILE A 151 -4.17 -0.79 11.58
CA ILE A 151 -2.96 -0.87 12.42
C ILE A 151 -1.97 -1.88 11.83
N LEU A 152 -2.43 -3.10 11.53
CA LEU A 152 -1.62 -4.13 10.85
C LEU A 152 -1.13 -3.66 9.47
N GLY A 153 -1.94 -2.90 8.74
CA GLY A 153 -1.56 -2.30 7.48
C GLY A 153 -0.41 -1.30 7.63
N LEU A 154 -0.46 -0.42 8.65
CA LEU A 154 0.62 0.51 8.97
C LEU A 154 1.93 -0.21 9.33
N GLN A 155 1.82 -1.34 10.03
CA GLN A 155 2.95 -2.22 10.32
C GLN A 155 3.55 -2.80 9.03
N LYS A 156 2.73 -3.39 8.14
CA LYS A 156 3.16 -4.03 6.89
C LYS A 156 3.85 -3.08 5.91
N ILE A 157 3.43 -1.82 5.88
CA ILE A 157 4.08 -0.78 5.06
C ILE A 157 5.19 -0.03 5.80
N GLU A 158 5.52 -0.45 7.03
CA GLU A 158 6.53 0.14 7.91
C GLU A 158 6.40 1.67 8.06
N TYR A 159 5.16 2.17 8.24
CA TYR A 159 4.90 3.61 8.31
C TYR A 159 5.27 4.20 9.68
N GLN A 160 6.58 4.36 9.91
CA GLN A 160 7.17 4.88 11.15
C GLN A 160 6.58 6.21 11.66
N PRO A 161 6.08 7.16 10.83
CA PRO A 161 5.45 8.37 11.36
C PRO A 161 4.23 8.11 12.25
N ALA A 162 3.61 6.92 12.19
CA ALA A 162 2.54 6.51 13.10
C ALA A 162 3.02 6.16 14.53
N THR A 163 4.33 6.18 14.82
CA THR A 163 4.90 5.77 16.12
C THR A 163 4.22 6.44 17.30
N GLU A 164 3.92 7.75 17.21
CA GLU A 164 3.24 8.45 18.29
C GLU A 164 1.81 7.98 18.50
N GLN A 165 1.07 7.77 17.42
CA GLN A 165 -0.30 7.27 17.47
C GLN A 165 -0.35 5.85 18.03
N MET A 166 0.62 4.98 17.68
CA MET A 166 0.73 3.64 18.27
C MET A 166 1.03 3.70 19.75
N GLY A 167 1.88 4.64 20.19
CA GLY A 167 2.08 4.91 21.61
C GLY A 167 0.77 5.30 22.30
N GLN A 168 0.01 6.23 21.74
CA GLN A 168 -1.29 6.63 22.31
C GLN A 168 -2.24 5.44 22.46
N ILE A 169 -2.33 4.56 21.46
CA ILE A 169 -3.17 3.36 21.53
C ILE A 169 -2.64 2.39 22.60
N LEU A 170 -1.33 2.15 22.64
CA LEU A 170 -0.70 1.23 23.60
C LEU A 170 -0.96 1.63 25.07
N PHE A 171 -0.85 2.92 25.38
CA PHE A 171 -0.99 3.45 26.74
C PHE A 171 -2.43 3.80 27.14
N ASP A 172 -3.41 3.66 26.24
CA ASP A 172 -4.81 3.95 26.55
C ASP A 172 -5.50 2.75 27.19
N ASN A 173 -5.76 2.82 28.50
CA ASN A 173 -6.42 1.75 29.26
C ASN A 173 -7.90 1.54 28.91
N SER A 174 -8.51 2.44 28.14
CA SER A 174 -9.86 2.25 27.61
C SER A 174 -9.87 1.53 26.26
N GLU A 175 -8.70 1.26 25.67
CA GLU A 175 -8.58 0.41 24.49
C GLU A 175 -8.68 -1.08 24.85
N LEU A 176 -9.21 -1.86 23.91
CA LEU A 176 -9.20 -3.33 24.04
C LEU A 176 -7.75 -3.85 24.00
N GLU A 177 -7.48 -4.90 24.79
CA GLU A 177 -6.15 -5.53 24.90
C GLU A 177 -5.57 -5.91 23.52
N VAL A 178 -6.41 -6.35 22.57
CA VAL A 178 -5.99 -6.70 21.21
C VAL A 178 -5.44 -5.51 20.43
N TYR A 179 -6.07 -4.33 20.50
CA TYR A 179 -5.57 -3.13 19.79
C TYR A 179 -4.29 -2.60 20.43
N ARG A 180 -4.19 -2.68 21.76
CA ARG A 180 -2.95 -2.34 22.48
C ARG A 180 -1.81 -3.30 22.08
N ALA A 181 -2.10 -4.59 21.91
CA ALA A 181 -1.13 -5.58 21.46
C ALA A 181 -0.72 -5.39 19.99
N ASP A 182 -1.66 -5.10 19.09
CA ASP A 182 -1.36 -4.78 17.69
C ASP A 182 -0.47 -3.50 17.61
N ALA A 183 -0.75 -2.49 18.45
CA ALA A 183 0.07 -1.28 18.55
C ALA A 183 1.48 -1.55 19.12
N TYR A 184 1.58 -2.42 20.12
CA TYR A 184 2.86 -2.89 20.65
C TYR A 184 3.70 -3.59 19.58
N GLU A 185 3.10 -4.53 18.84
CA GLU A 185 3.74 -5.24 17.74
C GLU A 185 4.20 -4.27 16.64
N THR A 186 3.34 -3.31 16.30
CA THR A 186 3.64 -2.28 15.30
C THR A 186 4.84 -1.44 15.72
N LEU A 187 4.88 -0.97 16.98
CA LEU A 187 6.03 -0.23 17.53
C LEU A 187 7.31 -1.07 17.49
N LYS A 188 7.23 -2.35 17.83
CA LYS A 188 8.38 -3.27 17.78
C LYS A 188 8.87 -3.46 16.34
N THR A 189 7.97 -3.46 15.37
CA THR A 189 8.29 -3.55 13.94
C THR A 189 8.94 -2.29 13.41
N PHE A 190 8.51 -1.11 13.86
CA PHE A 190 9.10 0.16 13.42
C PHE A 190 10.55 0.35 13.85
N ASP A 191 10.97 -0.28 14.95
CA ASP A 191 12.35 -0.32 15.47
C ASP A 191 13.12 1.01 15.37
N ASN A 192 12.47 2.09 15.79
CA ASN A 192 13.09 3.41 15.89
C ASN A 192 13.25 3.82 17.36
N GLU A 193 14.11 4.82 17.60
CA GLU A 193 14.43 5.28 18.96
C GLU A 193 13.18 5.62 19.79
N LYS A 194 12.20 6.32 19.18
CA LYS A 194 10.96 6.71 19.85
C LYS A 194 10.10 5.49 20.16
N ALA A 195 9.98 4.54 19.24
CA ALA A 195 9.24 3.30 19.46
C ALA A 195 9.88 2.46 20.57
N ASN A 196 11.19 2.27 20.54
CA ASN A 196 11.95 1.54 21.56
C ASN A 196 11.82 2.18 22.95
N LYS A 197 11.80 3.53 23.02
CA LYS A 197 11.53 4.25 24.26
C LYS A 197 10.13 3.98 24.79
N LEU A 198 9.10 4.04 23.94
CA LEU A 198 7.71 3.78 24.33
C LEU A 198 7.53 2.33 24.82
N LEU A 199 8.10 1.35 24.12
CA LEU A 199 8.06 -0.06 24.51
C LEU A 199 8.72 -0.30 25.87
N ASN A 200 9.90 0.29 26.10
CA ASN A 200 10.60 0.18 27.38
C ASN A 200 9.81 0.84 28.52
N GLN A 201 9.21 2.00 28.27
CA GLN A 201 8.32 2.66 29.24
C GLN A 201 7.11 1.78 29.58
N PHE A 202 6.48 1.19 28.57
CA PHE A 202 5.32 0.32 28.74
C PHE A 202 5.66 -0.93 29.56
N ARG A 203 6.76 -1.63 29.20
CA ARG A 203 7.25 -2.82 29.93
C ARG A 203 7.59 -2.52 31.39
N ASN A 204 8.16 -1.35 31.68
CA ASN A 204 8.47 -0.96 33.06
C ASN A 204 7.22 -0.66 33.89
N GLN A 205 6.12 -0.27 33.25
CA GLN A 205 4.81 -0.07 33.87
C GLN A 205 4.01 -1.36 34.01
N ALA A 206 4.37 -2.41 33.25
CA ALA A 206 3.70 -3.72 33.25
C ALA A 206 3.95 -4.54 34.53
N LYS A 207 3.58 -3.97 35.68
CA LYS A 207 3.54 -4.64 36.99
C LYS A 207 2.17 -5.26 37.28
N ASP A 208 1.18 -4.92 36.46
CA ASP A 208 -0.21 -5.38 36.54
C ASP A 208 -0.49 -6.51 35.53
N SER A 209 -1.49 -7.34 35.84
CA SER A 209 -1.83 -8.51 35.02
C SER A 209 -2.34 -8.19 33.61
N ILE A 210 -2.84 -6.97 33.35
CA ILE A 210 -3.41 -6.58 32.04
C ILE A 210 -2.29 -6.16 31.10
N GLU A 211 -1.39 -5.28 31.53
CA GLU A 211 -0.24 -4.82 30.75
C GLU A 211 0.69 -5.98 30.40
N ASP A 212 0.91 -6.92 31.32
CA ASP A 212 1.68 -8.15 31.06
C ASP A 212 1.01 -9.03 29.98
N LYS A 213 -0.34 -9.12 29.96
CA LYS A 213 -1.07 -9.79 28.87
C LYS A 213 -0.88 -9.09 27.54
N VAL A 214 -0.98 -7.75 27.50
CA VAL A 214 -0.77 -6.95 26.28
C VAL A 214 0.64 -7.20 25.73
N VAL A 215 1.67 -7.18 26.59
CA VAL A 215 3.05 -7.50 26.18
C VAL A 215 3.13 -8.91 25.62
N LYS A 216 2.64 -9.93 26.36
CA LYS A 216 2.67 -11.33 25.91
C LYS A 216 1.97 -11.53 24.56
N LEU A 217 0.81 -10.90 24.38
CA LEU A 217 0.05 -10.98 23.14
C LEU A 217 0.78 -10.29 21.98
N GLY A 218 1.34 -9.10 22.20
CA GLY A 218 2.12 -8.39 21.19
C GLY A 218 3.42 -9.12 20.81
N GLU A 219 4.09 -9.75 21.77
CA GLU A 219 5.25 -10.62 21.51
C GLU A 219 4.83 -11.85 20.68
N TYR A 220 3.72 -12.49 21.04
CA TYR A 220 3.18 -13.61 20.28
C TYR A 220 2.85 -13.23 18.82
N PHE A 221 2.20 -12.09 18.58
CA PHE A 221 1.93 -11.64 17.21
C PHE A 221 3.23 -11.36 16.44
N TYR A 222 4.19 -10.69 17.07
CA TYR A 222 5.48 -10.38 16.46
C TYR A 222 6.26 -11.64 16.04
N GLU A 223 6.26 -12.68 16.88
CA GLU A 223 6.96 -13.94 16.61
C GLU A 223 6.31 -14.78 15.52
N ASN A 224 4.99 -14.70 15.38
CA ASN A 224 4.20 -15.50 14.43
C ASN A 224 3.85 -14.75 13.14
N ARG A 225 4.37 -13.54 12.92
CA ARG A 225 4.12 -12.79 11.69
C ARG A 225 4.75 -13.47 10.47
N GLU A 226 4.06 -13.41 9.34
CA GLU A 226 4.64 -13.76 8.05
C GLU A 226 5.76 -12.75 7.73
N LYS A 227 6.98 -13.25 7.49
CA LYS A 227 8.18 -12.44 7.16
C LYS A 227 8.26 -12.14 5.68
#